data_AF-A0A916DGX3-F1
#
_entry.id   AF-A0A916DGX3-F1
#
_cell.length_a   1.000
_cell.length_b   1.000
_cell.length_c   1.000
_cell.angle_alpha   90.00
_cell.angle_beta   90.00
_cell.angle_gamma   90.00
#
_symmetry.space_group_name_H-M   'P 1'
#
loop_
_entity.id
_entity.type
_entity.pdbx_description
1 polymer ?
#
loop_
_entity_poly.entity_id
_entity_poly.type
_entity_poly.pdbx_seq_one_letter_code
_entity_poly.pdbx_strand_id
1 'polypeptide(L)'
;MMPRAMLVSLPALALACTLVACAKEETPPEPVRPVKLARVSVGETGAMAVFAGEVKPRHESELGFRIAGKLVARSVDVGARVRKGDPLARLDPSDVALQAQAAKAAVAAAETEYEFAKAEFERYENLHDLKFVSASALDQKRNVMNANRAKL
;
A
#
# COMPACT_ATOMS: atom_id res chain seq x y z
N MET A 1 66.23 103.33 26.48
CA MET A 1 65.47 104.54 26.11
C MET A 1 64.24 104.10 25.32
N MET A 2 63.04 104.22 25.91
CA MET A 2 61.74 103.90 25.28
C MET A 2 61.14 105.15 24.64
N PRO A 3 60.34 105.03 23.56
CA PRO A 3 59.30 106.01 23.27
C PRO A 3 57.90 105.37 23.27
N ARG A 4 57.20 105.57 24.40
CA ARG A 4 55.86 106.18 24.59
C ARG A 4 54.69 106.02 23.59
N ALA A 5 54.78 105.37 22.44
CA ALA A 5 53.67 105.27 21.47
C ALA A 5 52.76 104.03 21.64
N MET A 6 53.07 103.17 22.61
CA MET A 6 52.43 101.86 22.86
C MET A 6 51.14 101.94 23.72
N LEU A 7 50.46 103.09 23.77
CA LEU A 7 49.31 103.33 24.68
C LEU A 7 48.05 103.91 24.01
N VAL A 8 48.05 104.14 22.69
CA VAL A 8 46.92 104.79 21.97
C VAL A 8 46.26 103.88 20.90
N SER A 9 46.81 102.70 20.63
CA SER A 9 46.33 101.79 19.57
C SER A 9 45.25 100.78 19.98
N LEU A 10 44.89 100.72 21.26
CA LEU A 10 43.95 99.71 21.81
C LEU A 10 42.44 99.96 21.53
N PRO A 11 41.91 101.21 21.51
CA PRO A 11 40.47 101.41 21.29
C PRO A 11 40.05 101.30 19.82
N ALA A 12 40.97 101.50 18.88
CA ALA A 12 40.68 101.39 17.44
C ALA A 12 40.50 99.93 16.97
N LEU A 13 41.20 98.99 17.61
CA LEU A 13 41.08 97.55 17.30
C LEU A 13 39.77 96.95 17.83
N ALA A 14 39.27 97.44 18.97
CA ALA A 14 38.00 97.00 19.54
C ALA A 14 36.78 97.40 18.68
N LEU A 15 36.83 98.56 18.03
CA LEU A 15 35.75 99.03 17.14
C LEU A 15 35.75 98.33 15.77
N ALA A 16 36.92 97.86 15.30
CA ALA A 16 36.99 97.04 14.09
C ALA A 16 36.39 95.63 14.29
N CYS A 17 36.52 95.07 15.51
CA CYS A 17 35.94 93.76 15.84
C CYS A 17 34.40 93.75 15.87
N THR A 18 33.73 94.87 16.16
CA THR A 18 32.26 94.91 16.21
C THR A 18 31.61 95.00 14.83
N LEU A 19 32.36 95.39 13.77
CA LEU A 19 31.86 95.42 12.39
C LEU A 19 31.89 94.05 11.68
N VAL A 20 32.69 93.09 12.16
CA VAL A 20 32.78 91.73 11.56
C VAL A 20 31.61 90.83 12.00
N ALA A 21 30.85 91.23 13.03
CA ALA A 21 29.75 90.42 13.57
C ALA A 21 28.43 90.48 12.76
N CYS A 22 28.36 91.27 11.68
CA CYS A 22 27.14 91.48 10.87
C CYS A 22 27.27 90.99 9.42
N ALA A 23 28.03 89.92 9.17
CA ALA A 23 27.99 89.22 7.88
C ALA A 23 26.91 88.13 7.91
N LYS A 24 25.89 88.25 7.06
CA LYS A 24 24.78 87.30 6.93
C LYS A 24 25.24 86.10 6.09
N GLU A 25 25.31 84.92 6.71
CA GLU A 25 25.68 83.67 6.02
C GLU A 25 24.54 83.15 5.14
N GLU A 26 24.87 82.84 3.90
CA GLU A 26 23.99 82.23 2.90
C GLU A 26 24.15 80.71 2.97
N THR A 27 23.08 80.00 3.33
CA THR A 27 23.12 78.56 3.60
C THR A 27 23.33 77.75 2.31
N PRO A 28 24.26 76.78 2.29
CA PRO A 28 24.49 75.92 1.12
C PRO A 28 23.27 75.04 0.81
N PRO A 29 22.95 74.76 -0.47
CA PRO A 29 21.84 73.88 -0.82
C PRO A 29 22.11 72.46 -0.31
N GLU A 30 21.09 71.84 0.29
CA GLU A 30 21.23 70.53 0.92
C GLU A 30 21.73 69.46 -0.06
N PRO A 31 22.71 68.63 0.33
CA PRO A 31 23.26 67.61 -0.55
C PRO A 31 22.21 66.55 -0.87
N VAL A 32 22.02 66.25 -2.16
CA VAL A 32 21.09 65.24 -2.63
C VAL A 32 21.58 63.87 -2.17
N ARG A 33 20.84 63.25 -1.24
CA ARG A 33 21.16 61.95 -0.65
C ARG A 33 20.71 60.84 -1.59
N PRO A 34 21.61 60.08 -2.24
CA PRO A 34 21.20 59.00 -3.12
C PRO A 34 20.55 57.88 -2.30
N VAL A 35 19.40 57.41 -2.77
CA VAL A 35 18.68 56.27 -2.19
C VAL A 35 18.81 55.06 -3.11
N LYS A 36 18.98 53.87 -2.51
CA LYS A 36 18.99 52.63 -3.27
C LYS A 36 17.56 52.26 -3.63
N LEU A 37 17.29 52.16 -4.93
CA LEU A 37 16.02 51.70 -5.46
C LEU A 37 16.19 50.28 -6.03
N ALA A 38 15.24 49.40 -5.74
CA ALA A 38 15.11 48.10 -6.37
C ALA A 38 13.75 48.02 -7.06
N ARG A 39 13.73 47.60 -8.33
CA ARG A 39 12.49 47.40 -9.08
C ARG A 39 11.97 46.00 -8.79
N VAL A 40 10.80 45.89 -8.15
CA VAL A 40 10.16 44.61 -7.85
C VAL A 40 9.49 44.09 -9.11
N SER A 41 9.85 42.88 -9.52
CA SER A 41 9.15 42.12 -10.57
C SER A 41 8.40 40.95 -9.94
N VAL A 42 7.19 40.67 -10.43
CA VAL A 42 6.44 39.47 -10.03
C VAL A 42 7.08 38.27 -10.73
N GLY A 43 7.87 37.50 -9.98
CA GLY A 43 8.25 36.14 -10.40
C GLY A 43 7.18 35.16 -9.95
N GLU A 44 6.87 34.14 -10.75
CA GLU A 44 6.07 33.01 -10.28
C GLU A 44 6.88 32.24 -9.24
N THR A 45 6.62 32.51 -7.96
CA THR A 45 7.16 31.74 -6.85
C THR A 45 6.38 30.44 -6.77
N GLY A 46 6.79 29.43 -7.54
CA GLY A 46 6.26 28.08 -7.39
C GLY A 46 6.67 27.53 -6.02
N ALA A 47 5.77 27.57 -5.04
CA ALA A 47 5.99 26.92 -3.76
C ALA A 47 5.93 25.39 -3.98
N MET A 48 7.09 24.75 -4.11
CA MET A 48 7.16 23.29 -4.09
C MET A 48 7.01 22.81 -2.65
N ALA A 49 5.89 22.16 -2.36
CA ALA A 49 5.69 21.46 -1.10
C ALA A 49 6.27 20.03 -1.22
N VAL A 50 7.24 19.71 -0.38
CA VAL A 50 7.83 18.37 -0.29
C VAL A 50 7.20 17.64 0.87
N PHE A 51 6.63 16.47 0.60
CA PHE A 51 6.02 15.62 1.61
C PHE A 51 6.75 14.29 1.67
N ALA A 52 6.87 13.72 2.87
CA ALA A 52 7.30 12.34 3.02
C ALA A 52 6.16 11.40 2.63
N GLY A 53 6.46 10.42 1.79
CA GLY A 53 5.53 9.38 1.36
C GLY A 53 6.22 8.04 1.26
N GLU A 54 5.47 6.97 1.43
CA GLU A 54 5.97 5.60 1.30
C GLU A 54 5.48 5.01 -0.03
N VAL A 55 6.39 4.35 -0.76
CA VAL A 55 6.04 3.63 -1.99
C VAL A 55 5.73 2.19 -1.63
N LYS A 56 4.50 1.75 -1.88
CA LYS A 56 4.06 0.37 -1.69
C LYS A 56 3.81 -0.32 -3.02
N PRO A 57 4.03 -1.65 -3.10
CA PRO A 57 3.70 -2.41 -4.30
C PRO A 57 2.19 -2.31 -4.58
N ARG A 58 1.83 -2.21 -5.86
CA ARG A 58 0.41 -2.19 -6.30
C ARG A 58 -0.32 -3.47 -5.89
N HIS A 59 0.39 -4.59 -5.87
CA HIS A 59 -0.11 -5.90 -5.48
C HIS A 59 0.90 -6.58 -4.56
N GLU A 60 0.43 -6.95 -3.38
CA GLU A 60 1.15 -7.76 -2.40
C GLU A 60 0.37 -9.06 -2.22
N SER A 61 1.09 -10.19 -2.14
CA SER A 61 0.48 -11.51 -2.01
C SER A 61 1.19 -12.27 -0.93
N GLU A 62 0.51 -12.48 0.19
CA GLU A 62 0.96 -13.36 1.25
C GLU A 62 0.78 -14.81 0.80
N LEU A 63 1.90 -15.52 0.64
CA LEU A 63 1.91 -16.90 0.17
C LEU A 63 1.99 -17.84 1.37
N GLY A 64 1.06 -18.80 1.42
CA GLY A 64 1.01 -19.83 2.44
C GLY A 64 0.40 -21.11 1.90
N PHE A 65 0.48 -22.18 2.68
CA PHE A 65 -0.10 -23.46 2.32
C PHE A 65 -1.56 -23.55 2.77
N ARG A 66 -2.43 -24.10 1.91
CA ARG A 66 -3.86 -24.28 2.22
C ARG A 66 -4.13 -25.45 3.18
N ILE A 67 -3.18 -26.35 3.30
CA ILE A 67 -3.22 -27.54 4.15
C ILE A 67 -1.94 -27.58 4.98
N ALA A 68 -2.04 -28.14 6.18
CA ALA A 68 -0.86 -28.45 6.97
C ALA A 68 -0.09 -29.61 6.33
N GLY A 69 1.25 -29.57 6.40
CA GLY A 69 2.09 -30.61 5.85
C GLY A 69 3.56 -30.29 5.99
N LYS A 70 4.41 -31.30 5.80
CA LYS A 70 5.88 -31.14 5.82
C LYS A 70 6.35 -30.60 4.47
N LEU A 71 7.29 -29.66 4.49
CA LEU A 71 7.92 -29.16 3.28
C LEU A 71 8.94 -30.20 2.77
N VAL A 72 8.74 -30.70 1.56
CA VAL A 72 9.67 -31.63 0.88
C VAL A 72 10.72 -30.88 0.08
N ALA A 73 10.31 -29.84 -0.64
CA ALA A 73 11.22 -29.08 -1.48
C ALA A 73 10.78 -27.62 -1.62
N ARG A 74 11.76 -26.73 -1.73
CA ARG A 74 11.58 -25.34 -2.20
C ARG A 74 12.20 -25.24 -3.58
N SER A 75 11.40 -24.92 -4.60
CA SER A 75 11.86 -24.91 -6.00
C SER A 75 12.39 -23.56 -6.47
N VAL A 76 12.25 -22.51 -5.65
CA VAL A 76 12.64 -21.14 -5.98
C VAL A 76 13.45 -20.52 -4.85
N ASP A 77 14.35 -19.61 -5.21
CA ASP A 77 15.15 -18.86 -4.24
C ASP A 77 14.55 -17.50 -3.91
N VAL A 78 15.00 -16.94 -2.79
CA VAL A 78 14.58 -15.63 -2.32
C VAL A 78 15.02 -14.57 -3.34
N GLY A 79 14.10 -13.73 -3.78
CA GLY A 79 14.35 -12.69 -4.79
C GLY A 79 14.20 -13.17 -6.25
N ALA A 80 13.92 -14.46 -6.49
CA ALA A 80 13.65 -14.96 -7.82
C ALA A 80 12.32 -14.41 -8.37
N ARG A 81 12.28 -14.12 -9.68
CA ARG A 81 11.05 -13.72 -10.37
C ARG A 81 10.26 -14.96 -10.77
N VAL A 82 9.00 -15.03 -10.36
CA VAL A 82 8.11 -16.17 -10.60
C VAL A 82 6.87 -15.74 -11.38
N ARG A 83 6.24 -16.69 -12.09
CA ARG A 83 5.00 -16.50 -12.83
C ARG A 83 3.86 -17.26 -12.19
N LYS A 84 2.62 -16.91 -12.56
CA LYS A 84 1.44 -17.62 -12.11
C LYS A 84 1.50 -19.09 -12.55
N GLY A 85 1.39 -20.01 -11.59
CA GLY A 85 1.44 -21.45 -11.82
C GLY A 85 2.79 -22.10 -11.53
N ASP A 86 3.84 -21.30 -11.31
CA ASP A 86 5.16 -21.85 -10.97
C ASP A 86 5.13 -22.47 -9.56
N PRO A 87 5.59 -23.73 -9.40
CA PRO A 87 5.61 -24.39 -8.10
C PRO A 87 6.72 -23.81 -7.23
N LEU A 88 6.35 -23.04 -6.21
CA LEU A 88 7.33 -22.41 -5.30
C LEU A 88 7.89 -23.40 -4.27
N ALA A 89 7.02 -24.30 -3.82
CA ALA A 89 7.30 -25.27 -2.77
C ALA A 89 6.41 -26.50 -2.94
N ARG A 90 6.91 -27.67 -2.52
CA ARG A 90 6.18 -28.94 -2.52
C ARG A 90 6.07 -29.45 -1.09
N LEU A 91 4.85 -29.75 -0.67
CA LEU A 91 4.58 -30.46 0.57
C LEU A 91 4.62 -31.98 0.36
N ASP A 92 4.83 -32.74 1.43
CA ASP A 92 4.74 -34.19 1.45
C ASP A 92 3.30 -34.62 1.14
N PRO A 93 3.05 -35.32 0.02
CA PRO A 93 1.71 -35.70 -0.38
C PRO A 93 1.20 -36.96 0.32
N SER A 94 2.01 -37.65 1.14
CA SER A 94 1.70 -39.00 1.62
C SER A 94 0.36 -39.09 2.35
N ASP A 95 0.10 -38.19 3.31
CA ASP A 95 -1.14 -38.19 4.08
C ASP A 95 -2.37 -37.89 3.21
N VAL A 96 -2.25 -36.90 2.33
CA VAL A 96 -3.32 -36.50 1.40
C VAL A 96 -3.58 -37.59 0.37
N ALA A 97 -2.54 -38.29 -0.10
CA ALA A 97 -2.66 -39.39 -1.04
C ALA A 97 -3.39 -40.58 -0.41
N LEU A 98 -3.08 -40.93 0.84
CA LEU A 98 -3.79 -41.96 1.60
C LEU A 98 -5.25 -41.58 1.83
N GLN A 99 -5.53 -40.32 2.20
CA GLN A 99 -6.90 -39.81 2.35
C GLN A 99 -7.67 -39.86 1.02
N ALA A 100 -7.05 -39.46 -0.08
CA ALA A 100 -7.65 -39.54 -1.41
C ALA A 100 -7.92 -40.99 -1.84
N GLN A 101 -7.03 -41.92 -1.51
CA GLN A 101 -7.22 -43.35 -1.77
C GLN A 101 -8.38 -43.90 -0.94
N ALA A 102 -8.47 -43.56 0.35
CA ALA A 102 -9.58 -43.96 1.21
C ALA A 102 -10.93 -43.41 0.70
N ALA A 103 -10.97 -42.14 0.29
CA ALA A 103 -12.17 -41.54 -0.29
C ALA A 103 -12.59 -42.24 -1.60
N LYS A 104 -11.64 -42.56 -2.48
CA LYS A 104 -11.91 -43.34 -3.71
C LYS A 104 -12.47 -44.73 -3.40
N ALA A 105 -11.90 -45.41 -2.40
CA ALA A 105 -12.38 -46.72 -1.96
C ALA A 105 -13.80 -46.64 -1.39
N ALA A 106 -14.12 -45.57 -0.64
CA ALA A 106 -15.47 -45.34 -0.12
C ALA A 106 -16.50 -45.13 -1.25
N VAL A 107 -16.13 -44.37 -2.29
CA VAL A 107 -16.98 -44.19 -3.48
C VAL A 107 -17.20 -45.53 -4.19
N ALA A 108 -16.13 -46.30 -4.45
CA ALA A 108 -16.24 -47.60 -5.10
C ALA A 108 -17.12 -48.60 -4.31
N ALA A 109 -17.04 -48.57 -2.97
CA ALA A 109 -17.89 -49.37 -2.11
C ALA A 109 -19.37 -48.94 -2.22
N ALA A 110 -19.65 -47.64 -2.19
CA ALA A 110 -21.00 -47.10 -2.34
C ALA A 110 -21.60 -47.43 -3.72
N GLU A 111 -20.79 -47.37 -4.79
CA GLU A 111 -21.20 -47.77 -6.14
C GLU A 111 -21.58 -49.25 -6.19
N THR A 112 -20.77 -50.11 -5.57
CA THR A 112 -21.05 -51.56 -5.50
C THR A 112 -22.33 -51.84 -4.69
N GLU A 113 -22.55 -51.14 -3.58
CA GLU A 113 -23.79 -51.23 -2.79
C GLU A 113 -25.02 -50.79 -3.59
N TYR A 114 -24.89 -49.75 -4.41
CA TYR A 114 -25.96 -49.28 -5.27
C TYR A 114 -26.27 -50.27 -6.39
N GLU A 115 -25.26 -50.77 -7.10
CA GLU A 115 -25.46 -51.74 -8.18
C GLU A 115 -26.07 -53.05 -7.66
N PHE A 116 -25.65 -53.51 -6.47
CA PHE A 116 -26.29 -54.65 -5.81
C PHE A 116 -27.76 -54.39 -5.49
N ALA A 117 -28.07 -53.23 -4.89
CA ALA A 117 -29.44 -52.87 -4.53
C ALA A 117 -30.34 -52.68 -5.76
N LYS A 118 -29.77 -52.18 -6.87
CA LYS A 118 -30.44 -52.04 -8.16
C LYS A 118 -30.76 -53.41 -8.78
N ALA A 119 -29.78 -54.31 -8.84
CA ALA A 119 -30.01 -55.67 -9.32
C ALA A 119 -31.06 -56.42 -8.48
N GLU A 120 -31.05 -56.21 -7.16
CA GLU A 120 -32.09 -56.73 -6.26
C GLU A 120 -33.48 -56.15 -6.57
N PHE A 121 -33.57 -54.84 -6.81
CA PHE A 121 -34.83 -54.20 -7.19
C PHE A 121 -35.36 -54.74 -8.52
N GLU A 122 -34.53 -54.82 -9.55
CA GLU A 122 -34.88 -55.37 -10.87
C GLU A 122 -35.33 -56.84 -10.78
N ARG A 123 -34.68 -57.64 -9.92
CA ARG A 123 -35.11 -59.02 -9.66
C ARG A 123 -36.50 -59.08 -9.05
N TYR A 124 -36.79 -58.23 -8.07
CA TYR A 124 -38.10 -58.19 -7.41
C TYR A 124 -39.20 -57.60 -8.29
N GLU A 125 -38.85 -56.68 -9.19
CA GLU A 125 -39.76 -56.14 -10.20
C GLU A 125 -40.25 -57.27 -11.12
N ASN A 126 -39.32 -58.06 -11.67
CA ASN A 126 -39.67 -59.22 -12.50
C ASN A 126 -40.55 -60.24 -11.76
N LEU A 127 -40.27 -60.53 -10.48
CA LEU A 127 -41.10 -61.45 -9.68
C LEU A 127 -42.49 -60.87 -9.37
N HIS A 128 -42.60 -59.55 -9.21
CA HIS A 128 -43.86 -58.86 -8.96
C HIS A 128 -44.75 -58.88 -10.21
N ASP A 129 -44.17 -58.71 -11.39
CA ASP A 129 -44.87 -58.79 -12.68
C ASP A 129 -45.45 -60.19 -12.89
N LEU A 130 -44.72 -61.22 -12.45
CA LEU A 130 -45.17 -62.61 -12.39
C LEU A 130 -46.11 -62.92 -11.21
N LYS A 131 -46.48 -61.92 -10.39
CA LYS A 131 -47.37 -62.03 -9.22
C LYS A 131 -46.86 -62.94 -8.09
N PHE A 132 -45.56 -63.19 -7.98
CA PHE A 132 -44.96 -64.02 -6.92
C PHE A 132 -44.60 -63.26 -5.63
N VAL A 133 -44.57 -61.92 -5.66
CA VAL A 133 -44.25 -61.07 -4.50
C VAL A 133 -45.26 -59.95 -4.33
N SER A 134 -45.38 -59.41 -3.12
CA SER A 134 -46.28 -58.30 -2.81
C SER A 134 -45.70 -56.93 -3.22
N ALA A 135 -46.59 -55.95 -3.45
CA ALA A 135 -46.18 -54.57 -3.76
C ALA A 135 -45.30 -53.95 -2.66
N SER A 136 -45.62 -54.21 -1.39
CA SER A 136 -44.84 -53.74 -0.24
C SER A 136 -43.39 -54.24 -0.26
N ALA A 137 -43.17 -55.51 -0.67
CA ALA A 137 -41.82 -56.07 -0.78
C ALA A 137 -41.00 -55.41 -1.90
N LEU A 138 -41.63 -55.11 -3.04
CA LEU A 138 -40.99 -54.36 -4.13
C LEU A 138 -40.65 -52.93 -3.70
N ASP A 139 -41.57 -52.24 -3.02
CA ASP A 139 -41.35 -50.88 -2.53
C ASP A 139 -40.22 -50.82 -1.50
N GLN A 140 -40.07 -51.84 -0.65
CA GLN A 140 -38.93 -51.95 0.27
C GLN A 140 -37.60 -52.00 -0.50
N LYS A 141 -37.50 -52.80 -1.58
CA LYS A 141 -36.29 -52.87 -2.41
C LYS A 141 -36.03 -51.56 -3.16
N ARG A 142 -37.08 -50.90 -3.65
CA ARG A 142 -37.00 -49.57 -4.26
C ARG A 142 -36.41 -48.54 -3.29
N ASN A 143 -36.87 -48.54 -2.05
CA ASN A 143 -36.37 -47.63 -1.02
C ASN A 143 -34.89 -47.88 -0.68
N VAL A 144 -34.46 -49.15 -0.60
CA VAL A 144 -33.06 -49.51 -0.38
C VAL A 144 -32.17 -49.05 -1.56
N MET A 145 -32.61 -49.28 -2.81
CA MET A 145 -31.91 -48.79 -3.99
C MET A 145 -31.78 -47.26 -3.98
N ASN A 146 -32.87 -46.54 -3.70
CA ASN A 146 -32.86 -45.08 -3.63
C ASN A 146 -31.98 -44.54 -2.51
N ALA A 147 -31.97 -45.21 -1.35
CA ALA A 147 -31.11 -44.85 -0.23
C ALA A 147 -29.62 -45.05 -0.57
N ASN A 148 -29.25 -46.14 -1.24
CA ASN A 148 -27.88 -46.36 -1.69
C ASN A 148 -27.48 -45.40 -2.82
N ARG A 149 -28.41 -45.06 -3.73
CA ARG A 149 -28.18 -44.05 -4.76
C ARG A 149 -27.88 -42.68 -4.17
N ALA A 150 -28.49 -42.32 -3.04
CA ALA A 150 -28.27 -41.04 -2.37
C ALA A 150 -26.90 -40.94 -1.66
N LYS A 151 -26.17 -42.06 -1.52
CA LYS A 151 -24.80 -42.06 -0.95
C LYS A 151 -23.71 -41.73 -2.00
N LEU A 152 -24.07 -41.72 -3.29
CA LEU A 152 -23.21 -41.35 -4.42
C LEU A 152 -23.24 -39.85 -4.67
#